data_AF-A0A2D6EZ23-F1
#
_entry.id   AF-A0A2D6EZ23-F1
#
_cell.length_a   1.000
_cell.length_b   1.000
_cell.length_c   1.000
_cell.angle_alpha   90.00
_cell.angle_beta   90.00
_cell.angle_gamma   90.00
#
_symmetry.space_group_name_H-M   'P 1'
#
loop_
_entity.id
_entity.type
_entity.pdbx_description
1 polymer ?
#
loop_
_entity_poly.entity_id
_entity_poly.type
_entity_poly.pdbx_seq_one_letter_code
_entity_poly.pdbx_strand_id
1 'polypeptide(L)'
;MDKNGVISDVKTWIDDFVTKPNPLLNNMPPCPYAKQAILDKKIDIQVPDEGSISYNITKTIETWNKDLDIVLLVYDPKKHTGELFEKIIINANGAIDSSFVLLDDHPDNVENINGVHMNNGKYAIVFIQRTKKLQEAHEYLKTKTNYYDVWNKENLDDVVNWRLNRLKKKKFYPTHLKKITYYNIHTL
;
A
#
# COMPACT_ATOMS: atom_id res chain seq x y z
N MET A 1 18.18 11.53 1.51
CA MET A 1 17.33 12.20 2.51
C MET A 1 17.87 11.86 3.89
N ASP A 2 17.71 12.73 4.89
CA ASP A 2 18.02 12.37 6.27
C ASP A 2 17.06 11.27 6.76
N LYS A 3 17.57 10.07 7.02
CA LYS A 3 16.73 8.90 7.34
C LYS A 3 15.95 9.11 8.64
N ASN A 4 16.58 9.71 9.65
CA ASN A 4 15.95 9.89 10.95
C ASN A 4 14.84 10.95 10.88
N GLY A 5 15.10 12.08 10.21
CA GLY A 5 14.09 13.10 9.94
C GLY A 5 12.89 12.54 9.18
N VAL A 6 13.12 11.80 8.09
CA VAL A 6 12.04 11.18 7.30
C VAL A 6 11.19 10.22 8.14
N ILE A 7 11.83 9.34 8.94
CA ILE A 7 11.10 8.42 9.81
C ILE A 7 10.28 9.18 10.86
N SER A 8 10.83 10.26 11.42
CA SER A 8 10.12 11.12 12.36
C SER A 8 8.89 11.76 11.71
N ASP A 9 9.06 12.33 10.51
CA ASP A 9 7.98 13.00 9.78
C ASP A 9 6.84 12.05 9.43
N VAL A 10 7.17 10.83 8.96
CA VAL A 10 6.16 9.80 8.66
C VAL A 10 5.43 9.37 9.94
N LYS A 11 6.14 9.22 11.07
CA LYS A 11 5.49 8.90 12.36
C LYS A 11 4.56 10.02 12.83
N THR A 12 4.97 11.28 12.67
CA THR A 12 4.12 12.44 12.97
C THR A 12 2.87 12.45 12.09
N TRP A 13 3.01 12.25 10.78
CA TRP A 13 1.85 12.14 9.88
C TRP A 13 0.90 11.00 10.30
N ILE A 14 1.45 9.84 10.69
CA ILE A 14 0.61 8.75 11.17
C ILE A 14 -0.14 9.13 12.45
N ASP A 15 0.55 9.72 13.44
CA ASP A 15 -0.10 10.09 14.69
C ASP A 15 -1.12 11.22 14.50
N ASP A 16 -0.77 12.29 13.80
CA ASP A 16 -1.56 13.51 13.71
C ASP A 16 -2.70 13.44 12.71
N PHE A 17 -2.61 12.58 11.70
CA PHE A 17 -3.63 12.45 10.67
C PHE A 17 -4.18 11.03 10.57
N VAL A 18 -3.32 10.05 10.26
CA VAL A 18 -3.77 8.70 9.88
C VAL A 18 -4.57 8.01 10.99
N THR A 19 -4.28 8.32 12.26
CA THR A 19 -4.97 7.74 13.42
C THR A 19 -6.05 8.61 14.03
N LYS A 20 -6.23 9.86 13.57
CA LYS A 20 -7.19 10.80 14.16
C LYS A 20 -8.56 10.69 13.47
N PRO A 21 -9.66 10.52 14.22
CA PRO A 21 -11.01 10.57 13.68
C PRO A 21 -11.28 11.84 12.87
N ASN A 22 -11.96 11.72 11.74
CA ASN A 22 -12.37 12.85 10.93
C ASN A 22 -13.90 12.85 10.72
N PRO A 23 -14.62 13.95 11.02
CA PRO A 23 -16.07 14.04 10.81
C PRO A 23 -16.51 13.77 9.36
N LEU A 24 -15.67 14.10 8.37
CA LEU A 24 -15.93 13.84 6.96
C LEU A 24 -15.71 12.37 6.57
N LEU A 25 -15.07 11.58 7.43
CA LEU A 25 -14.85 10.14 7.27
C LEU A 25 -15.72 9.35 8.26
N ASN A 26 -16.96 9.80 8.49
CA ASN A 26 -17.90 9.17 9.42
C ASN A 26 -17.37 9.06 10.86
N ASN A 27 -16.58 10.04 11.29
CA ASN A 27 -15.86 10.05 12.58
C ASN A 27 -14.91 8.86 12.75
N MET A 28 -14.45 8.24 11.66
CA MET A 28 -13.36 7.28 11.67
C MET A 28 -12.06 7.92 11.17
N PRO A 29 -10.91 7.37 11.57
CA PRO A 29 -9.64 7.85 11.10
C PRO A 29 -9.35 7.37 9.66
N PRO A 30 -8.45 8.04 8.93
CA PRO A 30 -8.01 7.61 7.60
C PRO A 30 -7.52 6.16 7.52
N CYS A 31 -6.92 5.62 8.59
CA CYS A 31 -6.68 4.18 8.71
C CYS A 31 -7.07 3.69 10.12
N PRO A 32 -8.22 2.98 10.26
CA PRO A 32 -8.70 2.47 11.55
C PRO A 32 -7.75 1.50 12.26
N TYR A 33 -6.82 0.88 11.53
CA TYR A 33 -5.88 -0.11 12.07
C TYR A 33 -4.50 0.47 12.43
N ALA A 34 -4.18 1.68 11.98
CA ALA A 34 -2.83 2.24 12.14
C ALA A 34 -2.43 2.41 13.61
N LYS A 35 -3.36 2.87 14.46
CA LYS A 35 -3.09 3.12 15.89
C LYS A 35 -2.64 1.83 16.60
N GLN A 36 -3.37 0.73 16.39
CA GLN A 36 -3.03 -0.54 17.02
C GLN A 36 -1.72 -1.10 16.47
N ALA A 37 -1.48 -0.98 15.16
CA ALA A 37 -0.24 -1.43 14.55
C ALA A 37 1.01 -0.71 15.12
N ILE A 38 0.90 0.59 15.45
CA ILE A 38 1.96 1.33 16.15
C ILE A 38 2.18 0.77 17.55
N LEU A 39 1.12 0.65 18.35
CA LEU A 39 1.20 0.17 19.74
C LEU A 39 1.81 -1.23 19.83
N ASP A 40 1.44 -2.09 18.88
CA ASP A 40 1.93 -3.47 18.79
C ASP A 40 3.32 -3.57 18.11
N LYS A 41 3.92 -2.45 17.69
CA LYS A 41 5.20 -2.40 16.96
C LYS A 41 5.21 -3.25 15.67
N LYS A 42 4.09 -3.21 14.93
CA LYS A 42 3.86 -3.96 13.69
C LYS A 42 4.10 -3.15 12.41
N ILE A 43 4.71 -1.97 12.54
CA ILE A 43 5.07 -1.09 11.43
C ILE A 43 6.59 -0.98 11.39
N ASP A 44 7.16 -1.16 10.20
CA ASP A 44 8.56 -0.82 9.91
C ASP A 44 8.60 0.29 8.84
N ILE A 45 9.45 1.29 9.05
CA ILE A 45 9.61 2.43 8.14
C ILE A 45 11.06 2.44 7.68
N GLN A 46 11.25 2.20 6.39
CA GLN A 46 12.55 2.10 5.77
C GLN A 46 12.75 3.27 4.80
N VAL A 47 13.96 3.82 4.79
CA VAL A 47 14.36 4.90 3.89
C VAL A 47 15.55 4.43 3.06
N PRO A 48 15.31 3.73 1.94
CA PRO A 48 16.37 3.22 1.08
C PRO A 48 17.20 4.38 0.48
N ASP A 49 18.51 4.23 0.52
CA ASP A 49 19.49 5.14 -0.07
C ASP A 49 20.07 4.62 -1.40
N GLU A 50 19.94 3.33 -1.65
CA GLU A 50 20.39 2.65 -2.86
C GLU A 50 19.35 1.67 -3.41
N GLY A 51 19.61 1.16 -4.62
CA GLY A 51 18.73 0.22 -5.32
C GLY A 51 17.51 0.88 -5.97
N SER A 52 16.91 0.17 -6.91
CA SER A 52 15.63 0.58 -7.50
C SER A 52 14.46 0.28 -6.54
N ILE A 53 13.32 0.94 -6.75
CA ILE A 53 12.09 0.66 -6.00
C ILE A 53 11.74 -0.84 -6.07
N SER A 54 11.81 -1.43 -7.27
CA SER A 54 11.54 -2.86 -7.46
C SER A 54 12.53 -3.77 -6.70
N TYR A 55 13.81 -3.42 -6.66
CA TYR A 55 14.80 -4.16 -5.87
C TYR A 55 14.46 -4.12 -4.37
N ASN A 56 14.14 -2.93 -3.85
CA ASN A 56 13.81 -2.75 -2.44
C ASN A 56 12.51 -3.47 -2.05
N ILE A 57 11.50 -3.49 -2.92
CA ILE A 57 10.27 -4.28 -2.73
C ILE A 57 10.60 -5.77 -2.64
N THR A 58 11.34 -6.32 -3.60
CA THR A 58 11.71 -7.75 -3.62
C THR A 58 12.49 -8.12 -2.37
N LYS A 59 13.52 -7.34 -2.03
CA LYS A 59 14.33 -7.55 -0.82
C LYS A 59 13.47 -7.55 0.45
N THR A 60 12.52 -6.61 0.56
CA THR A 60 11.62 -6.52 1.72
C THR A 60 10.71 -7.74 1.83
N ILE A 61 10.18 -8.24 0.71
CA ILE A 61 9.33 -9.43 0.69
C ILE A 61 10.13 -10.69 1.04
N GLU A 62 11.33 -10.85 0.49
CA GLU A 62 12.21 -12.01 0.74
C GLU A 62 12.67 -12.08 2.20
N THR A 63 12.85 -10.92 2.85
CA THR A 63 13.30 -10.81 4.24
C THR A 63 12.17 -10.45 5.21
N TRP A 64 10.91 -10.65 4.79
CA TRP A 64 9.75 -10.19 5.54
C TRP A 64 9.71 -10.70 6.99
N ASN A 65 9.69 -9.79 7.96
CA ASN A 65 9.46 -10.12 9.36
C ASN A 65 7.98 -10.47 9.59
N LYS A 66 7.69 -11.72 9.96
CA LYS A 66 6.33 -12.23 10.20
C LYS A 66 5.55 -11.49 11.30
N ASP A 67 6.24 -10.80 12.19
CA ASP A 67 5.63 -10.06 13.31
C ASP A 67 5.11 -8.69 12.86
N LEU A 68 5.50 -8.21 11.67
CA LEU A 68 5.00 -6.98 11.07
C LEU A 68 3.67 -7.17 10.33
N ASP A 69 2.86 -6.11 10.33
CA ASP A 69 1.66 -5.96 9.51
C ASP A 69 1.96 -5.23 8.21
N ILE A 70 2.88 -4.26 8.26
CA ILE A 70 3.18 -3.35 7.15
C ILE A 70 4.64 -2.87 7.19
N VAL A 71 5.25 -2.74 6.01
CA VAL A 71 6.52 -2.04 5.81
C VAL A 71 6.27 -0.84 4.88
N LEU A 72 6.77 0.33 5.26
CA LEU A 72 6.75 1.55 4.45
C LEU A 72 8.15 1.74 3.84
N LEU A 73 8.24 1.73 2.51
CA LEU A 73 9.46 2.17 1.81
C LEU A 73 9.26 3.63 1.40
N VAL A 74 10.08 4.53 1.96
CA VAL A 74 9.91 5.97 1.83
C VAL A 74 11.00 6.57 0.95
N TYR A 75 10.58 7.28 -0.10
CA TYR A 75 11.44 7.85 -1.12
C TYR A 75 11.26 9.36 -1.26
N ASP A 76 12.29 10.00 -1.83
CA ASP A 76 12.21 11.40 -2.26
C ASP A 76 11.23 11.49 -3.44
N PRO A 77 10.12 12.23 -3.31
CA PRO A 77 9.09 12.28 -4.35
C PRO A 77 9.58 12.98 -5.62
N LYS A 78 10.71 13.69 -5.58
CA LYS A 78 11.26 14.36 -6.77
C LYS A 78 11.96 13.40 -7.74
N LYS A 79 12.20 12.15 -7.32
CA LYS A 79 12.92 11.15 -8.14
C LYS A 79 12.04 10.54 -9.23
N HIS A 80 10.73 10.52 -9.04
CA HIS A 80 9.76 9.95 -9.98
C HIS A 80 8.50 10.82 -9.96
N THR A 81 7.85 11.01 -11.11
CA THR A 81 6.50 11.59 -11.11
C THR A 81 5.53 10.61 -10.45
N GLY A 82 4.40 11.12 -9.95
CA GLY A 82 3.34 10.25 -9.41
C GLY A 82 2.89 9.16 -10.37
N GLU A 83 2.69 9.50 -11.65
CA GLU A 83 2.31 8.54 -12.70
C GLU A 83 3.36 7.43 -12.90
N LEU A 84 4.66 7.78 -12.90
CA LEU A 84 5.72 6.79 -13.05
C LEU A 84 5.82 5.90 -11.81
N PHE A 85 5.68 6.50 -10.63
CA PHE A 85 5.70 5.78 -9.36
C PHE A 85 4.57 4.74 -9.30
N GLU A 86 3.34 5.16 -9.57
CA GLU A 86 2.15 4.29 -9.66
C GLU A 86 2.38 3.13 -10.65
N LYS A 87 2.86 3.42 -11.86
CA LYS A 87 3.17 2.39 -12.89
C LYS A 87 4.18 1.36 -12.40
N ILE A 88 5.21 1.77 -11.66
CA ILE A 88 6.19 0.85 -11.06
C ILE A 88 5.49 -0.09 -10.08
N ILE A 89 4.59 0.43 -9.24
CA ILE A 89 3.89 -0.34 -8.21
C ILE A 89 2.83 -1.29 -8.79
N ILE A 90 2.10 -0.86 -9.83
CA ILE A 90 1.19 -1.73 -10.59
C ILE A 90 1.96 -2.92 -11.19
N ASN A 91 3.08 -2.65 -11.87
CA ASN A 91 3.91 -3.69 -12.47
C ASN A 91 4.50 -4.62 -11.40
N ALA A 92 4.97 -4.08 -10.27
CA ALA A 92 5.47 -4.87 -9.16
C ALA A 92 4.39 -5.79 -8.57
N ASN A 93 3.16 -5.31 -8.37
CA ASN A 93 2.03 -6.14 -7.94
C ASN A 93 1.75 -7.33 -8.89
N GLY A 94 2.02 -7.16 -10.19
CA GLY A 94 1.94 -8.23 -11.19
C GLY A 94 3.02 -9.30 -11.06
N ALA A 95 4.20 -8.93 -10.54
CA ALA A 95 5.37 -9.80 -10.47
C ALA A 95 5.58 -10.48 -9.09
N ILE A 96 5.19 -9.83 -7.99
CA ILE A 96 5.44 -10.35 -6.64
C ILE A 96 4.50 -11.50 -6.24
N ASP A 97 4.85 -12.20 -5.17
CA ASP A 97 3.96 -13.18 -4.55
C ASP A 97 2.62 -12.55 -4.13
N SER A 98 1.51 -13.22 -4.45
CA SER A 98 0.14 -12.75 -4.17
C SER A 98 -0.22 -12.72 -2.69
N SER A 99 0.57 -13.35 -1.82
CA SER A 99 0.46 -13.21 -0.37
C SER A 99 0.82 -11.79 0.11
N PHE A 100 1.44 -10.99 -0.76
CA PHE A 100 1.68 -9.57 -0.56
C PHE A 100 0.90 -8.71 -1.55
N VAL A 101 0.60 -7.50 -1.12
CA VAL A 101 0.01 -6.43 -1.89
C VAL A 101 0.80 -5.16 -1.64
N LEU A 102 0.99 -4.38 -2.68
CA LEU A 102 1.61 -3.06 -2.63
C LEU A 102 0.52 -2.01 -2.85
N LEU A 103 0.48 -1.00 -2.00
CA LEU A 103 -0.23 0.25 -2.26
C LEU A 103 0.81 1.38 -2.33
N ASP A 104 0.48 2.45 -3.02
CA ASP A 104 1.36 3.60 -3.20
C ASP A 104 0.73 4.90 -2.70
N ASP A 105 1.60 5.83 -2.33
CA ASP A 105 1.25 7.21 -1.99
C ASP A 105 2.27 8.14 -2.65
N HIS A 106 1.79 9.17 -3.35
CA HIS A 106 2.65 10.17 -3.98
C HIS A 106 2.01 11.56 -3.89
N PRO A 107 2.77 12.64 -3.57
CA PRO A 107 2.20 13.98 -3.45
C PRO A 107 1.51 14.50 -4.73
N ASP A 108 1.95 14.05 -5.90
CA ASP A 108 1.33 14.40 -7.19
C ASP A 108 -0.01 13.68 -7.45
N ASN A 109 -0.29 12.57 -6.75
CA ASN A 109 -1.46 11.73 -6.96
C ASN A 109 -2.44 11.91 -5.81
N VAL A 110 -3.25 12.99 -5.88
CA VAL A 110 -4.17 13.34 -4.80
C VAL A 110 -5.30 12.31 -4.66
N GLU A 111 -5.31 11.61 -3.54
CA GLU A 111 -6.41 10.78 -3.06
C GLU A 111 -7.35 11.64 -2.21
N ASN A 112 -8.53 11.92 -2.76
CA ASN A 112 -9.58 12.68 -2.08
C ASN A 112 -10.76 11.77 -1.72
N ILE A 113 -11.08 11.71 -0.43
CA ILE A 113 -12.26 11.01 0.08
C ILE A 113 -13.13 12.01 0.81
N ASN A 114 -14.27 12.33 0.20
CA ASN A 114 -15.26 13.26 0.77
C ASN A 114 -14.66 14.60 1.23
N GLY A 115 -13.74 15.17 0.43
CA GLY A 115 -13.04 16.42 0.73
C GLY A 115 -11.78 16.27 1.58
N VAL A 116 -11.44 15.06 2.03
CA VAL A 116 -10.24 14.79 2.83
C VAL A 116 -9.12 14.29 1.92
N HIS A 117 -7.98 14.98 1.95
CA HIS A 117 -6.76 14.56 1.28
C HIS A 117 -6.06 13.48 2.10
N MET A 118 -6.00 12.25 1.58
CA MET A 118 -5.54 11.08 2.32
C MET A 118 -4.02 10.91 2.28
N ASN A 119 -3.35 11.46 1.27
CA ASN A 119 -1.91 11.27 1.08
C ASN A 119 -1.07 11.99 2.14
N ASN A 120 0.17 11.55 2.29
CA ASN A 120 1.13 12.21 3.19
C ASN A 120 1.62 13.58 2.68
N GLY A 121 1.54 13.81 1.37
CA GLY A 121 1.86 15.10 0.73
C GLY A 121 3.35 15.49 0.72
N LYS A 122 4.25 14.69 1.31
CA LYS A 122 5.68 15.02 1.44
C LYS A 122 6.64 14.00 0.81
N TYR A 123 6.26 12.73 0.78
CA TYR A 123 7.10 11.61 0.33
C TYR A 123 6.38 10.74 -0.68
N ALA A 124 7.16 10.01 -1.48
CA ALA A 124 6.64 8.87 -2.20
C ALA A 124 6.77 7.63 -1.32
N ILE A 125 5.68 6.92 -1.05
CA ILE A 125 5.64 5.79 -0.10
C ILE A 125 5.11 4.55 -0.80
N VAL A 126 5.80 3.42 -0.63
CA VAL A 126 5.25 2.08 -0.94
C VAL A 126 4.85 1.41 0.36
N PHE A 127 3.57 1.05 0.46
CA PHE A 127 3.05 0.23 1.55
C PHE A 127 3.08 -1.24 1.14
N ILE A 128 3.91 -2.04 1.81
CA ILE A 128 4.01 -3.48 1.58
C ILE A 128 3.26 -4.19 2.69
N GLN A 129 2.24 -4.98 2.35
CA GLN A 129 1.33 -5.60 3.33
C GLN A 129 1.01 -7.05 2.98
N ARG A 130 0.68 -7.86 3.99
CA ARG A 130 0.11 -9.20 3.77
C ARG A 130 -1.32 -9.08 3.24
N THR A 131 -1.56 -9.64 2.06
CA THR A 131 -2.87 -9.60 1.38
C THR A 131 -3.99 -10.17 2.25
N LYS A 132 -3.72 -11.25 3.00
CA LYS A 132 -4.71 -11.86 3.90
C LYS A 132 -5.18 -10.88 4.98
N LYS A 133 -4.25 -10.23 5.69
CA LYS A 133 -4.57 -9.27 6.75
C LYS A 133 -5.32 -8.05 6.21
N LEU A 134 -4.88 -7.51 5.08
CA LEU A 134 -5.57 -6.39 4.43
C LEU A 134 -7.00 -6.78 4.01
N GLN A 135 -7.21 -8.01 3.56
CA GLN A 135 -8.54 -8.49 3.20
C GLN A 135 -9.45 -8.67 4.42
N GLU A 136 -8.94 -9.25 5.50
CA GLU A 136 -9.69 -9.40 6.76
C GLU A 136 -10.12 -8.04 7.31
N ALA A 137 -9.21 -7.06 7.30
CA ALA A 137 -9.50 -5.67 7.65
C ALA A 137 -10.58 -5.06 6.74
N HIS A 138 -10.46 -5.22 5.43
CA HIS A 138 -11.46 -4.74 4.47
C HIS A 138 -12.85 -5.34 4.71
N GLU A 139 -12.96 -6.66 4.87
CA GLU A 139 -14.25 -7.32 5.11
C GLU A 139 -14.89 -6.86 6.41
N TYR A 140 -14.09 -6.65 7.46
CA TYR A 140 -14.58 -6.09 8.71
C TYR A 140 -15.12 -4.67 8.50
N LEU A 141 -14.34 -3.78 7.90
CA LEU A 141 -14.76 -2.40 7.63
C LEU A 141 -16.05 -2.37 6.79
N LYS A 142 -16.11 -3.18 5.74
CA LYS A 142 -17.26 -3.24 4.84
C LYS A 142 -18.53 -3.78 5.48
N THR A 143 -18.42 -4.75 6.40
CA THR A 143 -19.60 -5.48 6.91
C THR A 143 -20.00 -5.11 8.33
N LYS A 144 -19.12 -4.43 9.07
CA LYS A 144 -19.29 -4.11 10.50
C LYS A 144 -19.21 -2.62 10.82
N THR A 145 -18.91 -1.78 9.84
CA THR A 145 -18.77 -0.33 10.03
C THR A 145 -19.41 0.44 8.87
N ASN A 146 -19.44 1.76 8.96
CA ASN A 146 -19.83 2.70 7.91
C ASN A 146 -18.62 3.30 7.17
N TYR A 147 -17.46 2.63 7.18
CA TYR A 147 -16.19 3.23 6.71
C TYR A 147 -16.21 3.60 5.25
N TYR A 148 -16.82 2.77 4.42
CA TYR A 148 -16.89 2.98 2.98
C TYR A 148 -18.10 3.80 2.53
N ASP A 149 -18.97 4.26 3.44
CA ASP A 149 -20.21 4.95 3.06
C ASP A 149 -19.96 6.31 2.36
N VAL A 150 -18.81 6.93 2.64
CA VAL A 150 -18.36 8.19 2.02
C VAL A 150 -17.35 8.01 0.89
N TRP A 151 -17.01 6.75 0.55
CA TRP A 151 -16.08 6.44 -0.51
C TRP A 151 -16.84 6.33 -1.83
N ASN A 152 -16.39 7.06 -2.84
CA ASN A 152 -16.97 6.93 -4.17
C ASN A 152 -16.43 5.67 -4.88
N LYS A 153 -16.98 5.39 -6.06
CA LYS A 153 -16.57 4.22 -6.84
C LYS A 153 -15.09 4.26 -7.23
N GLU A 154 -14.58 5.42 -7.63
CA GLU A 154 -13.18 5.61 -8.03
C GLU A 154 -12.24 5.31 -6.87
N ASN A 155 -12.50 5.84 -5.67
CA ASN A 155 -11.73 5.53 -4.46
C ASN A 155 -11.69 4.01 -4.18
N LEU A 156 -12.82 3.32 -4.33
CA LEU A 156 -12.88 1.86 -4.16
C LEU A 156 -12.16 1.11 -5.28
N ASP A 157 -12.24 1.59 -6.52
CA ASP A 157 -11.55 1.00 -7.67
C ASP A 157 -10.03 1.12 -7.52
N ASP A 158 -9.54 2.25 -6.99
CA ASP A 158 -8.12 2.55 -6.80
C ASP A 158 -7.49 1.76 -5.63
N VAL A 159 -8.23 1.55 -4.54
CA VAL A 159 -7.66 0.94 -3.32
C VAL A 159 -8.12 -0.50 -3.06
N VAL A 160 -9.32 -0.88 -3.55
CA VAL A 160 -9.99 -2.13 -3.15
C VAL A 160 -10.24 -3.09 -4.31
N ASN A 161 -10.95 -2.66 -5.35
CA ASN A 161 -11.56 -3.60 -6.29
C ASN A 161 -10.53 -4.35 -7.14
N TRP A 162 -9.45 -3.68 -7.56
CA TRP A 162 -8.39 -4.31 -8.36
C TRP A 162 -7.70 -5.46 -7.60
N ARG A 163 -7.43 -5.29 -6.31
CA ARG A 163 -6.77 -6.32 -5.49
C ARG A 163 -7.68 -7.51 -5.20
N LEU A 164 -8.99 -7.29 -5.08
CA LEU A 164 -9.97 -8.39 -5.02
C LEU A 164 -9.97 -9.21 -6.32
N ASN A 165 -9.89 -8.53 -7.46
CA ASN A 165 -9.84 -9.18 -8.78
C ASN A 165 -8.52 -9.95 -8.98
N ARG A 166 -7.39 -9.43 -8.49
CA ARG A 166 -6.09 -10.13 -8.47
C ARG A 166 -6.19 -11.48 -7.75
N LEU A 167 -6.90 -11.54 -6.63
CA LEU A 167 -7.13 -12.79 -5.88
C LEU A 167 -8.05 -13.78 -6.61
N LYS A 168 -9.12 -13.27 -7.25
CA LYS A 168 -10.05 -14.11 -8.02
C LYS A 168 -9.36 -14.79 -9.21
N LYS A 169 -8.56 -14.04 -9.98
CA LYS A 169 -7.80 -14.59 -11.12
C LYS A 169 -6.93 -15.78 -10.68
N LYS A 170 -6.22 -15.67 -9.55
CA LYS A 170 -5.41 -16.79 -9.03
C LYS A 170 -6.20 -18.02 -8.59
N LYS A 171 -7.41 -17.87 -8.04
CA LYS A 171 -8.27 -19.03 -7.73
C LYS A 171 -8.65 -19.81 -9.00
N PHE A 172 -8.73 -19.12 -10.14
CA PHE A 172 -9.10 -19.72 -11.42
C PHE A 172 -7.89 -20.31 -12.19
N TYR A 173 -6.66 -19.87 -11.89
CA TYR A 173 -5.41 -20.43 -12.43
C TYR A 173 -4.70 -21.27 -11.34
N PRO A 174 -4.94 -22.59 -11.26
CA PRO A 174 -4.37 -23.44 -10.22
C PRO A 174 -2.84 -23.43 -10.26
N THR A 175 -2.23 -23.42 -9.07
CA THR A 175 -0.78 -23.31 -8.82
C THR A 175 0.08 -24.39 -9.49
N HIS A 176 -0.53 -25.47 -9.96
CA HIS A 176 0.15 -26.56 -10.69
C HIS A 176 0.52 -26.21 -12.14
N LEU A 177 0.02 -25.11 -12.70
CA LEU A 177 0.34 -24.65 -14.06
C LEU A 177 1.55 -23.70 -14.13
N LYS A 178 2.21 -23.39 -13.01
CA LYS A 178 3.34 -22.44 -12.94
C LYS A 178 4.62 -22.84 -13.72
N LYS A 179 4.65 -23.96 -14.45
CA LYS A 179 5.86 -24.41 -15.18
C LYS A 179 5.88 -24.15 -16.68
N ILE A 180 4.84 -23.58 -17.28
CA ILE A 180 4.84 -23.30 -18.72
C ILE A 180 4.25 -21.90 -18.92
N THR A 181 4.89 -21.11 -19.79
CA THR A 181 4.56 -19.71 -20.20
C THR A 181 5.26 -18.58 -19.44
N TYR A 182 6.60 -18.56 -19.49
CA TYR A 182 7.37 -17.33 -19.68
C TYR A 182 8.39 -17.56 -20.80
N TYR A 183 7.89 -17.79 -22.01
CA TYR A 183 8.64 -17.60 -23.24
C TYR A 183 7.71 -16.93 -24.25
N ASN A 184 8.25 -15.90 -24.90
CA ASN A 184 7.68 -15.12 -26.03
C ASN A 184 6.80 -13.93 -25.67
N ILE A 185 7.42 -12.82 -25.25
CA ILE A 185 7.10 -11.49 -25.80
C ILE A 185 8.38 -10.62 -25.94
N HIS A 186 9.36 -11.14 -26.67
CA HIS A 186 10.43 -10.43 -27.40
C HIS A 186 10.80 -11.45 -28.48
N THR A 187 10.55 -11.29 -29.77
CA THR A 187 10.82 -10.18 -30.70
C THR A 187 9.98 -10.35 -31.97
N LEU A 188 10.11 -9.40 -32.91
CA LEU A 188 10.32 -9.68 -34.34
C LEU A 188 10.79 -11.11 -34.66
#